data_AF-A0A0G4B190-F1
#
_entry.id   AF-A0A0G4B190-F1
#
_cell.length_a   1.000
_cell.length_b   1.000
_cell.length_c   1.000
_cell.angle_alpha   90.00
_cell.angle_beta   90.00
_cell.angle_gamma   90.00
#
_symmetry.space_group_name_H-M   'P 1'
#
loop_
_entity.id
_entity.type
_entity.pdbx_description
1 polymer ?
#
loop_
_entity_poly.entity_id
_entity_poly.type
_entity_poly.pdbx_seq_one_letter_code
_entity_poly.pdbx_strand_id
1 'polypeptide(L)'
;MIEVNLIPDVKQELLKARVVRRYVISSTVIVGMAAVGVVVLLGLLWISLGVRGALLDDSITKKGTEYRSVSDLEKTLTIQNQLSALSAMHDKKNIDSRIFPLLDVINPASPNNISISSTKIDAENKTITIGGQASNGYEAAEIFKKTILGTRVSYIDGNGASQSKLLTDSVSSSDMSTGEDATGKKVLRFSFSFVYPAELFEQSSSQAIIERPGRKNVTDSYLRVPQSLFSDREGGQQ
;
A
#
# COMPACT_ATOMS: atom_id res chain seq x y z
N MET A 1 14.87 73.45 93.53
CA MET A 1 14.49 72.30 94.40
C MET A 1 14.28 71.12 93.46
N ILE A 2 14.99 70.01 93.65
CA ILE A 2 14.94 68.83 92.78
C ILE A 2 14.17 67.75 93.55
N GLU A 3 13.05 67.31 93.00
CA GLU A 3 12.28 66.18 93.53
C GLU A 3 12.87 64.89 92.99
N VAL A 4 13.45 64.08 93.88
CA VAL A 4 13.95 62.74 93.56
C VAL A 4 12.79 61.76 93.71
N ASN A 5 12.36 61.15 92.60
CA ASN A 5 11.29 60.16 92.57
C ASN A 5 11.77 58.83 93.17
N LEU A 6 11.60 58.66 94.48
CA LEU A 6 12.00 57.47 95.25
C LEU A 6 10.97 56.33 95.16
N ILE A 7 10.61 55.91 93.94
CA ILE A 7 9.93 54.62 93.77
C ILE A 7 11.01 53.54 93.84
N PRO A 8 10.88 52.50 94.70
CA PRO A 8 11.84 51.41 94.77
C PRO A 8 12.01 50.78 93.38
N ASP A 9 13.25 50.62 92.91
CA ASP A 9 13.60 50.14 91.56
C ASP A 9 12.85 48.83 91.20
N VAL A 10 12.79 47.91 92.17
CA VAL A 10 12.03 46.65 92.07
C VAL A 10 10.54 46.84 91.74
N LYS A 11 9.90 47.94 92.16
CA LYS A 11 8.50 48.23 91.82
C LYS A 11 8.36 48.82 90.42
N GLN A 12 9.31 49.63 89.96
CA GLN A 12 9.32 50.15 88.59
C GLN A 12 9.57 49.03 87.58
N GLU A 13 10.49 48.13 87.87
CA GLU A 13 10.77 46.97 87.02
C GLU A 13 9.57 46.01 86.94
N LEU A 14 8.88 45.76 88.07
CA LEU A 14 7.65 44.97 88.08
C LEU A 14 6.50 45.63 87.30
N LEU A 15 6.36 46.96 87.37
CA LEU A 15 5.39 47.72 86.58
C LEU A 15 5.71 47.64 85.09
N LYS A 16 6.98 47.83 84.71
CA LYS A 16 7.44 47.73 83.32
C LYS A 16 7.22 46.32 82.77
N ALA A 17 7.56 45.28 83.54
CA ALA A 17 7.33 43.89 83.17
C ALA A 17 5.84 43.58 82.98
N ARG A 18 4.96 44.15 83.82
CA ARG A 18 3.50 43.96 83.70
C ARG A 18 2.93 44.64 82.46
N VAL A 19 3.39 45.85 82.13
CA VAL A 19 2.96 46.58 80.92
C VAL A 19 3.45 45.87 79.65
N VAL A 20 4.72 45.46 79.62
CA VAL A 20 5.30 44.70 78.50
C VAL A 20 4.56 43.38 78.29
N ARG A 21 4.28 42.63 79.37
CA ARG A 21 3.51 41.39 79.30
C ARG A 21 2.12 41.61 78.70
N ARG A 22 1.40 42.65 79.13
CA ARG A 22 0.07 42.97 78.59
C ARG A 22 0.13 43.33 77.10
N TYR A 23 1.14 44.07 76.68
CA TYR A 23 1.33 44.46 75.28
C TYR A 23 1.60 43.25 74.37
N VAL A 24 2.50 42.36 74.80
CA VAL A 24 2.84 41.12 74.06
C VAL A 24 1.64 40.18 73.95
N ILE A 25 0.84 40.04 75.01
CA ILE A 25 -0.38 39.23 74.97
C ILE A 25 -1.41 39.83 74.00
N SER A 26 -1.58 41.15 74.00
CA SER A 26 -2.50 41.79 73.05
C SER A 26 -2.04 41.66 71.59
N SER A 27 -0.74 41.78 71.32
CA SER A 27 -0.22 41.69 69.95
C SER A 27 -0.34 40.26 69.39
N THR A 28 -0.07 39.25 70.20
CA THR A 28 -0.23 37.83 69.79
C THR A 28 -1.69 37.47 69.50
N VAL A 29 -2.64 37.98 70.29
CA VAL A 29 -4.08 37.74 70.02
C VAL A 29 -4.52 38.37 68.70
N ILE A 30 -4.09 39.59 68.40
CA ILE A 30 -4.44 40.27 67.14
C ILE A 30 -3.84 39.53 65.93
N VAL A 31 -2.56 39.14 66.02
CA VAL A 31 -1.88 38.39 64.94
C VAL A 31 -2.53 37.02 64.75
N GLY A 32 -2.90 36.33 65.84
CA GLY A 32 -3.62 35.06 65.77
C GLY A 32 -4.97 35.19 65.05
N MET A 33 -5.73 36.25 65.35
CA MET A 33 -7.03 36.50 64.70
C MET A 33 -6.86 36.86 63.21
N ALA A 34 -5.83 37.64 62.87
CA ALA A 34 -5.51 37.97 61.48
C ALA A 34 -5.12 36.72 60.66
N ALA A 35 -4.33 35.81 61.24
CA ALA A 35 -3.94 34.58 60.58
C ALA A 35 -5.15 33.68 60.27
N VAL A 36 -6.08 33.54 61.22
CA VAL A 36 -7.34 32.81 61.00
C VAL A 36 -8.16 33.46 59.88
N GLY A 37 -8.25 34.79 59.86
CA GLY A 37 -8.96 35.53 58.81
C GLY A 37 -8.40 35.28 57.41
N VAL A 38 -7.08 35.25 57.25
CA VAL A 38 -6.42 34.99 55.97
C VAL A 38 -6.71 33.56 55.49
N VAL A 39 -6.67 32.56 56.37
CA VAL A 39 -6.96 31.17 56.02
C VAL A 39 -8.40 31.00 55.52
N VAL A 40 -9.36 31.66 56.16
CA VAL A 40 -10.77 31.62 55.73
C VAL A 40 -10.96 32.24 54.35
N LEU A 41 -10.32 33.40 54.10
CA LEU A 41 -10.39 34.05 52.78
C LEU A 41 -9.79 33.18 51.67
N LEU A 42 -8.64 32.55 51.91
CA LEU A 42 -8.02 31.65 50.95
C LEU A 42 -8.89 30.41 50.69
N GLY A 43 -9.54 29.87 51.71
CA GLY A 43 -10.48 28.75 51.57
C GLY A 43 -11.67 29.09 50.67
N LEU A 44 -12.28 30.26 50.85
CA LEU A 44 -13.39 30.73 50.01
C LEU A 44 -12.98 30.93 48.55
N LEU A 45 -11.78 31.48 48.32
CA LEU A 45 -11.23 31.65 46.97
C LEU A 45 -11.00 30.29 46.28
N TRP A 46 -10.43 29.31 46.99
CA TRP A 46 -10.22 27.96 46.47
C TRP A 46 -11.53 27.27 46.06
N ILE A 47 -12.57 27.37 46.90
CA ILE A 47 -13.90 26.79 46.60
C ILE A 47 -14.50 27.45 45.36
N SER A 48 -14.42 28.78 45.27
CA SER A 48 -14.99 29.52 44.14
C SER A 48 -14.32 29.20 42.79
N LEU A 49 -13.00 28.94 42.80
CA LEU A 49 -12.26 28.53 41.60
C LEU A 49 -12.59 27.08 41.20
N GLY A 50 -12.67 26.17 42.17
CA GLY A 50 -12.97 24.76 41.91
C GLY A 50 -14.36 24.53 41.31
N VAL A 51 -15.37 25.27 41.78
CA VAL A 51 -16.75 25.17 41.26
C VAL A 51 -16.84 25.67 39.82
N ARG A 52 -16.10 26.73 39.46
CA ARG A 52 -16.04 27.21 38.06
C ARG A 52 -15.36 26.20 37.14
N GLY A 53 -14.26 25.58 37.59
CA GLY A 53 -13.59 24.52 36.84
C GLY A 53 -14.51 23.34 36.52
N ALA A 54 -15.25 22.84 37.52
CA ALA A 54 -16.14 21.70 37.36
C ALA A 54 -17.32 21.97 36.41
N LEU A 55 -17.92 23.17 36.45
CA LEU A 55 -19.03 23.54 35.56
C LEU A 55 -18.57 23.73 34.10
N LEU A 56 -17.36 24.27 33.90
CA LEU A 56 -16.78 24.41 32.57
C LEU A 56 -16.47 23.03 31.96
N ASP A 57 -15.93 22.11 32.76
CA ASP A 57 -15.59 20.75 32.32
C ASP A 57 -16.82 19.93 31.91
N ASP A 58 -17.92 20.06 32.65
CA ASP A 58 -19.21 19.43 32.29
C ASP A 58 -19.76 20.01 30.98
N SER A 59 -19.67 21.33 30.78
CA SER A 59 -20.13 21.97 29.55
C SER A 59 -19.26 21.64 28.32
N ILE A 60 -17.95 21.45 28.51
CA ILE A 60 -17.00 21.01 27.47
C ILE A 60 -17.25 19.55 27.13
N THR A 61 -17.49 18.71 28.14
CA THR A 61 -17.80 17.28 27.94
C THR A 61 -19.12 17.13 27.20
N LYS A 62 -20.16 17.87 27.59
CA LYS A 62 -21.49 17.86 26.96
C LYS A 62 -21.46 18.34 25.52
N LYS A 63 -20.77 19.46 25.24
CA LYS A 63 -20.56 19.95 23.86
C LYS A 63 -19.68 18.99 23.05
N GLY A 64 -18.65 18.41 23.64
CA GLY A 64 -17.81 17.39 23.00
C GLY A 64 -18.58 16.13 22.61
N THR A 65 -19.55 15.69 23.44
CA THR A 65 -20.44 14.58 23.09
C THR A 65 -21.46 14.93 22.02
N GLU A 66 -21.97 16.17 22.01
CA GLU A 66 -22.90 16.67 20.99
C GLU A 66 -22.22 16.72 19.61
N TYR A 67 -20.99 17.26 19.51
CA TYR A 67 -20.22 17.28 18.26
C TYR A 67 -19.76 15.90 17.79
N ARG A 68 -19.52 14.95 18.69
CA ARG A 68 -19.19 13.55 18.33
C ARG A 68 -20.39 12.77 17.78
N SER A 69 -21.61 13.17 18.16
CA SER A 69 -22.85 12.47 17.80
C SER A 69 -23.48 12.92 16.49
N VAL A 70 -23.08 14.10 15.98
CA VAL A 70 -23.65 14.68 14.76
C VAL A 70 -22.59 14.75 13.66
N SER A 71 -22.83 14.04 12.56
CA SER A 71 -22.24 14.19 11.21
C SER A 71 -21.27 13.11 10.70
N ASP A 72 -20.56 12.37 11.56
CA ASP A 72 -19.42 11.59 11.06
C ASP A 72 -19.64 10.08 10.94
N LEU A 73 -20.74 9.49 11.42
CA LEU A 73 -20.98 8.05 11.21
C LEU A 73 -21.22 7.73 9.72
N GLU A 74 -22.01 8.55 9.03
CA GLU A 74 -22.30 8.39 7.60
C GLU A 74 -21.07 8.69 6.74
N LYS A 75 -20.29 9.73 7.07
CA LYS A 75 -19.01 10.02 6.38
C LYS A 75 -17.96 8.94 6.66
N THR A 76 -17.88 8.43 7.88
CA THR A 76 -16.97 7.33 8.25
C THR A 76 -17.38 6.04 7.54
N LEU A 77 -18.68 5.75 7.44
CA LEU A 77 -19.19 4.59 6.70
C LEU A 77 -18.97 4.75 5.19
N THR A 78 -19.10 5.97 4.66
CA THR A 78 -18.84 6.28 3.25
C THR A 78 -17.35 6.18 2.93
N ILE A 79 -16.46 6.71 3.77
CA ILE A 79 -15.01 6.59 3.61
C ILE A 79 -14.58 5.12 3.75
N GLN A 80 -15.16 4.37 4.68
CA GLN A 80 -14.89 2.93 4.78
C GLN A 80 -15.36 2.18 3.53
N ASN A 81 -16.55 2.50 3.02
CA ASN A 81 -17.06 1.89 1.79
C ASN A 81 -16.21 2.27 0.57
N GLN A 82 -15.76 3.52 0.48
CA GLN A 82 -14.87 4.00 -0.58
C GLN A 82 -13.47 3.38 -0.47
N LEU A 83 -12.91 3.25 0.74
CA LEU A 83 -11.61 2.63 0.96
C LEU A 83 -11.66 1.12 0.68
N SER A 84 -12.76 0.45 1.08
CA SER A 84 -13.00 -0.95 0.75
C SER A 84 -13.15 -1.16 -0.76
N ALA A 85 -13.90 -0.29 -1.44
CA ALA A 85 -14.01 -0.32 -2.90
C ALA A 85 -12.66 -0.05 -3.58
N LEU A 86 -11.88 0.92 -3.09
CA LEU A 86 -10.55 1.23 -3.61
C LEU A 86 -9.57 0.07 -3.40
N SER A 87 -9.59 -0.57 -2.22
CA SER A 87 -8.78 -1.76 -1.95
C SER A 87 -9.17 -2.90 -2.90
N ALA A 88 -10.48 -3.17 -3.06
CA ALA A 88 -10.95 -4.21 -3.96
C ALA A 88 -10.62 -3.93 -5.44
N MET A 89 -10.63 -2.66 -5.87
CA MET A 89 -10.18 -2.26 -7.20
C MET A 89 -8.66 -2.39 -7.37
N HIS A 90 -7.90 -2.06 -6.32
CA HIS A 90 -6.45 -2.20 -6.32
C HIS A 90 -6.02 -3.67 -6.37
N ASP A 91 -6.70 -4.55 -5.63
CA ASP A 91 -6.42 -5.99 -5.64
C ASP A 91 -6.75 -6.65 -6.99
N LYS A 92 -7.73 -6.09 -7.72
CA LYS A 92 -8.14 -6.53 -9.06
C LYS A 92 -7.38 -5.84 -10.20
N LYS A 93 -6.38 -5.03 -9.89
CA LYS A 93 -5.66 -4.28 -10.91
C LYS A 93 -4.72 -5.21 -11.70
N ASN A 94 -4.78 -5.12 -13.02
CA ASN A 94 -3.82 -5.79 -13.89
C ASN A 94 -2.49 -5.02 -13.97
N ILE A 95 -1.40 -5.79 -14.14
CA ILE A 95 -0.05 -5.29 -14.35
C ILE A 95 0.28 -5.40 -15.84
N ASP A 96 -0.33 -4.51 -16.64
CA ASP A 96 -0.21 -4.52 -18.10
C ASP A 96 1.24 -4.36 -18.59
N SER A 97 2.13 -3.76 -17.77
CA SER A 97 3.55 -3.60 -18.10
C SER A 97 4.28 -4.93 -18.36
N ARG A 98 3.73 -6.06 -17.89
CA ARG A 98 4.25 -7.40 -18.19
C ARG A 98 4.15 -7.78 -19.68
N ILE A 99 3.41 -7.01 -20.48
CA ILE A 99 3.39 -7.20 -21.94
C ILE A 99 4.77 -6.95 -22.55
N PHE A 100 5.54 -5.96 -22.08
CA PHE A 100 6.83 -5.63 -22.67
C PHE A 100 7.87 -6.77 -22.57
N PRO A 101 8.11 -7.37 -21.39
CA PRO A 101 8.99 -8.53 -21.31
C PRO A 101 8.41 -9.75 -22.05
N LEU A 102 7.08 -9.89 -22.14
CA LEU A 102 6.47 -10.93 -22.97
C LEU A 102 6.88 -10.78 -24.44
N LEU A 103 6.72 -9.57 -24.99
CA LEU A 103 7.03 -9.28 -26.40
C LEU A 103 8.50 -9.56 -26.73
N ASP A 104 9.41 -9.32 -25.78
CA ASP A 104 10.84 -9.62 -25.95
C ASP A 104 11.10 -11.14 -25.95
N VAL A 105 10.48 -11.89 -25.03
CA VAL A 105 10.65 -13.35 -24.93
C VAL A 105 10.07 -14.09 -26.12
N ILE A 106 8.91 -13.66 -26.63
CA ILE A 106 8.26 -14.31 -27.77
C ILE A 106 8.91 -13.96 -29.11
N ASN A 107 9.71 -12.89 -29.18
CA ASN A 107 10.40 -12.51 -30.41
C ASN A 107 11.58 -13.47 -30.64
N PRO A 108 11.58 -14.26 -31.74
CA PRO A 108 12.69 -15.14 -32.04
C PRO A 108 13.98 -14.34 -32.31
N ALA A 109 15.11 -15.02 -32.09
CA ALA A 109 16.41 -14.40 -32.34
C ALA A 109 16.64 -14.25 -33.86
N SER A 110 17.59 -13.37 -34.22
CA SER A 110 18.10 -13.26 -35.59
C SER A 110 18.46 -14.65 -36.14
N PRO A 111 18.11 -14.98 -37.40
CA PRO A 111 17.62 -14.09 -38.46
C PRO A 111 16.10 -13.94 -38.57
N ASN A 112 15.32 -14.59 -37.69
CA ASN A 112 13.87 -14.69 -37.82
C ASN A 112 13.09 -13.67 -36.98
N ASN A 113 13.77 -12.63 -36.49
CA ASN A 113 13.19 -11.59 -35.66
C ASN A 113 12.06 -10.85 -36.40
N ILE A 114 11.04 -10.46 -35.64
CA ILE A 114 9.87 -9.75 -36.14
C ILE A 114 9.89 -8.31 -35.66
N SER A 115 9.44 -7.41 -36.54
CA SER A 115 9.14 -6.03 -36.18
C SER A 115 7.67 -5.95 -35.80
N ILE A 116 7.41 -5.71 -34.52
CA ILE A 116 6.06 -5.58 -33.97
C ILE A 116 5.57 -4.16 -34.24
N SER A 117 4.41 -4.03 -34.87
CA SER A 117 3.81 -2.74 -35.25
C SER A 117 2.70 -2.32 -34.31
N SER A 118 1.93 -3.27 -33.78
CA SER A 118 0.85 -2.99 -32.84
C SER A 118 0.65 -4.16 -31.87
N THR A 119 0.21 -3.84 -30.66
CA THR A 119 -0.21 -4.83 -29.66
C THR A 119 -1.45 -4.31 -28.98
N LYS A 120 -2.51 -5.10 -29.00
CA LYS A 120 -3.79 -4.80 -28.36
C LYS A 120 -4.05 -5.85 -27.29
N ILE A 121 -4.40 -5.39 -26.09
CA ILE A 121 -4.78 -6.24 -24.97
C ILE A 121 -6.28 -6.03 -24.75
N ASP A 122 -7.03 -7.12 -24.78
CA ASP A 122 -8.42 -7.16 -24.36
C ASP A 122 -8.49 -7.90 -23.02
N ALA A 123 -8.81 -7.16 -21.95
CA ALA A 123 -8.92 -7.69 -20.60
C ALA A 123 -10.22 -8.47 -20.36
N GLU A 124 -11.27 -8.20 -21.13
CA GLU A 124 -12.58 -8.84 -20.99
C GLU A 124 -12.54 -10.24 -21.60
N ASN A 125 -12.04 -10.33 -22.84
CA ASN A 125 -11.89 -11.59 -23.57
C ASN A 125 -10.56 -12.31 -23.29
N LYS A 126 -9.71 -11.76 -22.41
CA LYS A 126 -8.35 -12.26 -22.10
C LYS A 126 -7.55 -12.57 -23.37
N THR A 127 -7.62 -11.68 -24.35
CA THR A 127 -7.02 -11.89 -25.67
C THR A 127 -5.95 -10.85 -25.93
N ILE A 128 -4.79 -11.29 -26.44
CA ILE A 128 -3.75 -10.41 -26.96
C ILE A 128 -3.73 -10.55 -28.47
N THR A 129 -3.76 -9.41 -29.17
CA THR A 129 -3.59 -9.33 -30.62
C THR A 129 -2.29 -8.60 -30.92
N ILE A 130 -1.41 -9.24 -31.69
CA ILE A 130 -0.09 -8.71 -32.08
C ILE A 130 -0.06 -8.58 -33.60
N GLY A 131 0.07 -7.35 -34.08
CA GLY A 131 0.32 -7.05 -35.48
C GLY A 131 1.81 -6.82 -35.71
N GLY A 132 2.37 -7.46 -36.73
CA GLY A 132 3.80 -7.35 -37.02
C GLY A 132 4.16 -7.66 -38.46
N GLN A 133 5.44 -7.45 -38.76
CA GLN A 133 6.04 -7.72 -40.06
C GLN A 133 7.28 -8.61 -39.91
N ALA A 134 7.37 -9.63 -40.75
CA ALA A 134 8.46 -10.58 -40.81
C ALA A 134 9.31 -10.37 -42.08
N SER A 135 10.63 -10.19 -41.89
CA SER A 135 11.59 -10.07 -42.99
C SER A 135 11.81 -11.40 -43.75
N ASN A 136 11.77 -12.54 -43.07
CA ASN A 136 11.93 -13.87 -43.67
C ASN A 136 10.59 -14.49 -44.08
N GLY A 137 9.56 -13.66 -44.28
CA GLY A 137 8.25 -14.11 -44.74
C GLY A 137 7.56 -15.08 -43.78
N TYR A 138 6.99 -16.15 -44.34
CA TYR A 138 6.19 -17.14 -43.62
C TYR A 138 6.98 -17.96 -42.60
N GLU A 139 8.28 -18.18 -42.84
CA GLU A 139 9.11 -18.97 -41.92
C GLU A 139 9.23 -18.28 -40.55
N ALA A 140 9.55 -16.98 -40.55
CA ALA A 140 9.64 -16.20 -39.31
C ALA A 140 8.27 -16.08 -38.61
N ALA A 141 7.19 -15.90 -39.36
CA ALA A 141 5.83 -15.85 -38.79
C ALA A 141 5.44 -17.19 -38.13
N GLU A 142 5.78 -18.32 -38.74
CA GLU A 142 5.51 -19.65 -38.18
C GLU A 142 6.38 -19.95 -36.95
N ILE A 143 7.66 -19.55 -36.97
CA ILE A 143 8.55 -19.67 -35.81
C ILE A 143 8.01 -18.84 -34.64
N PHE A 144 7.51 -17.64 -34.90
CA PHE A 144 6.91 -16.78 -33.88
C PHE A 144 5.65 -17.38 -33.29
N LYS A 145 4.72 -17.86 -34.14
CA LYS A 145 3.53 -18.60 -33.69
C LYS A 145 3.90 -19.78 -32.77
N LYS A 146 4.91 -20.56 -33.16
CA LYS A 146 5.41 -21.69 -32.35
C LYS A 146 6.11 -21.25 -31.08
N THR A 147 6.79 -20.10 -31.10
CA THR A 147 7.42 -19.53 -29.91
C THR A 147 6.36 -19.13 -28.90
N ILE A 148 5.26 -18.49 -29.33
CA ILE A 148 4.11 -18.17 -28.46
C ILE A 148 3.51 -19.45 -27.85
N LEU A 149 3.24 -20.48 -28.66
CA LEU A 149 2.70 -21.76 -28.19
C LEU A 149 3.62 -22.49 -27.21
N GLY A 150 4.93 -22.34 -27.37
CA GLY A 150 5.93 -22.95 -26.49
C GLY A 150 6.26 -22.14 -25.23
N THR A 151 5.79 -20.89 -25.15
CA THR A 151 6.11 -20.00 -24.02
C THR A 151 5.32 -20.41 -22.79
N ARG A 152 5.98 -20.38 -21.63
CA ARG A 152 5.38 -20.66 -20.34
C ARG A 152 5.47 -19.44 -19.43
N VAL A 153 4.48 -19.31 -18.58
CA VAL A 153 4.41 -18.30 -17.53
C VAL A 153 4.58 -19.03 -16.22
N SER A 154 5.72 -18.79 -15.56
CA SER A 154 6.03 -19.30 -14.23
C SER A 154 5.76 -18.19 -13.22
N TYR A 155 4.97 -18.46 -12.19
CA TYR A 155 4.60 -17.48 -11.16
C TYR A 155 4.62 -18.10 -9.77
N ILE A 156 4.76 -17.26 -8.76
CA ILE A 156 4.60 -17.66 -7.37
C ILE A 156 3.18 -17.29 -6.94
N ASP A 157 2.40 -18.30 -6.59
CA ASP A 157 1.05 -18.10 -6.06
C ASP A 157 1.11 -17.50 -4.63
N GLY A 158 -0.01 -16.99 -4.12
CA GLY A 158 -0.12 -16.40 -2.78
C GLY A 158 0.35 -17.31 -1.64
N ASN A 159 0.45 -18.62 -1.89
CA ASN A 159 0.94 -19.64 -0.96
C ASN A 159 2.45 -19.90 -1.05
N GLY A 160 3.20 -19.15 -1.87
CA GLY A 160 4.65 -19.30 -2.03
C GLY A 160 5.08 -20.48 -2.90
N ALA A 161 4.15 -21.18 -3.55
CA ALA A 161 4.44 -22.28 -4.46
C ALA A 161 4.68 -21.78 -5.89
N SER A 162 5.72 -22.28 -6.54
CA SER A 162 5.99 -22.00 -7.96
C SER A 162 5.06 -22.84 -8.83
N GLN A 163 4.31 -22.17 -9.70
CA GLN A 163 3.42 -22.76 -10.70
C GLN A 163 3.90 -22.35 -12.09
N SER A 164 3.76 -23.24 -13.07
CA SER A 164 4.11 -22.97 -14.47
C SER A 164 2.94 -23.36 -15.36
N LYS A 165 2.50 -22.41 -16.19
CA LYS A 165 1.35 -22.56 -17.09
C LYS A 165 1.75 -22.19 -18.51
N LEU A 166 1.15 -22.82 -19.51
CA LEU A 166 1.34 -22.41 -20.90
C LEU A 166 0.78 -20.99 -21.12
N LEU A 167 1.45 -20.21 -21.96
CA LEU A 167 1.01 -18.87 -22.34
C LEU A 167 -0.31 -18.91 -23.10
N THR A 168 -0.52 -19.94 -23.93
CA THR A 168 -1.77 -20.14 -24.65
C THR A 168 -1.83 -21.57 -25.21
N ASP A 169 -3.04 -22.10 -25.37
CA ASP A 169 -3.27 -23.39 -26.02
C ASP A 169 -3.33 -23.26 -27.55
N SER A 170 -3.69 -22.08 -28.07
CA SER A 170 -3.86 -21.87 -29.50
C SER A 170 -3.59 -20.42 -29.92
N VAL A 171 -3.10 -20.26 -31.15
CA VAL A 171 -2.83 -18.96 -31.77
C VAL A 171 -3.58 -18.91 -33.10
N SER A 172 -4.48 -17.94 -33.24
CA SER A 172 -5.18 -17.65 -34.48
C SER A 172 -4.37 -16.65 -35.32
N SER A 173 -4.38 -16.84 -36.63
CA SER A 173 -3.69 -15.99 -37.61
C SER A 173 -4.69 -15.27 -38.50
N SER A 174 -4.61 -13.95 -38.59
CA SER A 174 -5.40 -13.11 -39.49
C SER A 174 -4.50 -12.17 -40.30
N ASP A 175 -5.06 -11.59 -41.36
CA ASP A 175 -4.45 -10.50 -42.14
C ASP A 175 -3.04 -10.80 -42.69
N MET A 176 -2.78 -12.07 -43.01
CA MET A 176 -1.49 -12.50 -43.52
C MET A 176 -1.34 -12.11 -44.99
N SER A 177 -0.45 -11.15 -45.26
CA SER A 177 -0.26 -10.56 -46.60
C SER A 177 1.19 -10.21 -46.87
N THR A 178 1.66 -10.50 -48.09
CA THR A 178 3.00 -10.11 -48.54
C THR A 178 2.95 -8.67 -49.05
N GLY A 179 3.87 -7.84 -48.60
CA GLY A 179 4.02 -6.47 -49.07
C GLY A 179 5.47 -6.02 -49.06
N GLU A 180 5.68 -4.72 -49.23
CA GLU A 180 6.98 -4.08 -49.10
C GLU A 180 6.98 -3.18 -47.87
N ASP A 181 8.12 -3.14 -47.17
CA ASP A 181 8.34 -2.17 -46.11
C ASP A 181 8.76 -0.80 -46.68
N ALA A 182 8.98 0.19 -45.81
CA ALA A 182 9.39 1.54 -46.23
C ALA A 182 10.75 1.58 -46.97
N THR A 183 11.52 0.49 -46.93
CA THR A 183 12.83 0.35 -47.60
C THR A 183 12.73 -0.43 -48.92
N GLY A 184 11.52 -0.85 -49.32
CA GLY A 184 11.30 -1.67 -50.53
C GLY A 184 11.63 -3.15 -50.34
N LYS A 185 11.87 -3.60 -49.09
CA LYS A 185 12.14 -5.01 -48.81
C LYS A 185 10.82 -5.77 -48.73
N LYS A 186 10.76 -6.95 -49.37
CA LYS A 186 9.61 -7.86 -49.24
C LYS A 186 9.48 -8.32 -47.79
N VAL A 187 8.32 -8.06 -47.19
CA VAL A 187 7.98 -8.45 -45.82
C VAL A 187 6.60 -9.09 -45.79
N LEU A 188 6.40 -10.02 -44.86
CA LEU A 188 5.08 -10.58 -44.58
C LEU A 188 4.46 -9.83 -43.41
N ARG A 189 3.33 -9.18 -43.64
CA ARG A 189 2.50 -8.59 -42.59
C ARG A 189 1.53 -9.64 -42.08
N PHE A 190 1.33 -9.69 -40.76
CA PHE A 190 0.41 -10.63 -40.13
C PHE A 190 -0.16 -10.05 -38.84
N SER A 191 -1.27 -10.64 -38.41
CA SER A 191 -1.87 -10.41 -37.10
C SER A 191 -2.07 -11.76 -36.42
N PHE A 192 -1.52 -11.94 -35.22
CA PHE A 192 -1.75 -13.13 -34.40
C PHE A 192 -2.58 -12.75 -33.18
N SER A 193 -3.60 -13.56 -32.87
CA SER A 193 -4.39 -13.41 -31.66
C SER A 193 -4.37 -14.70 -30.83
N PHE A 194 -4.29 -14.57 -29.52
CA PHE A 194 -4.31 -15.71 -28.61
C PHE A 194 -4.91 -15.34 -27.25
N VAL A 195 -5.46 -16.34 -26.58
CA VAL A 195 -6.02 -16.21 -25.23
C VAL A 195 -4.91 -16.44 -24.21
N TYR A 196 -4.74 -15.51 -23.27
CA TYR A 196 -3.69 -15.58 -22.25
C TYR A 196 -4.23 -16.03 -20.88
N PRO A 197 -3.40 -16.67 -20.03
CA PRO A 197 -3.74 -16.97 -18.64
C PRO A 197 -3.84 -15.68 -17.82
N ALA A 198 -4.90 -15.53 -17.02
CA ALA A 198 -5.11 -14.31 -16.21
C ALA A 198 -3.93 -14.03 -15.26
N GLU A 199 -3.28 -15.10 -14.80
CA GLU A 199 -2.09 -15.10 -13.96
C GLU A 199 -0.92 -14.29 -14.56
N LEU A 200 -0.89 -14.11 -15.89
CA LEU A 200 0.10 -13.27 -16.55
C LEU A 200 0.01 -11.81 -16.10
N PHE A 201 -1.19 -11.23 -15.99
CA PHE A 201 -1.38 -9.82 -15.64
C PHE A 201 -1.92 -9.62 -14.22
N GLU A 202 -2.38 -10.66 -13.54
CA GLU A 202 -2.85 -10.55 -12.16
C GLU A 202 -1.75 -10.05 -11.21
N GLN A 203 -2.13 -9.10 -10.35
CA GLN A 203 -1.25 -8.53 -9.33
C GLN A 203 -0.93 -9.52 -8.20
N SER A 204 -1.83 -10.47 -7.91
CA SER A 204 -1.64 -11.56 -6.95
C SER A 204 -0.49 -12.50 -7.33
N SER A 205 -0.23 -12.65 -8.64
CA SER A 205 0.84 -13.50 -9.16
C SER A 205 2.19 -12.80 -8.98
N SER A 206 2.89 -13.12 -7.89
CA SER A 206 4.20 -12.54 -7.59
C SER A 206 5.28 -13.15 -8.49
N GLN A 207 6.23 -12.32 -8.94
CA GLN A 207 7.39 -12.77 -9.73
C GLN A 207 7.04 -13.61 -10.96
N ALA A 208 6.07 -13.15 -11.77
CA ALA A 208 5.78 -13.78 -13.05
C ALA A 208 7.01 -13.69 -13.97
N ILE A 209 7.63 -14.84 -14.24
CA ILE A 209 8.74 -15.02 -15.17
C ILE A 209 8.19 -15.67 -16.43
N ILE A 210 8.53 -15.09 -17.57
CA ILE A 210 8.12 -15.60 -18.87
C ILE A 210 9.27 -16.43 -19.42
N GLU A 211 9.07 -17.73 -19.48
CA GLU A 211 10.08 -18.69 -19.92
C GLU A 211 9.93 -18.95 -21.42
N ARG A 212 11.01 -18.66 -22.15
CA ARG A 212 11.12 -18.98 -23.57
C ARG A 212 11.15 -20.50 -23.76
N PRO A 213 10.48 -21.05 -24.79
CA PRO A 213 10.65 -22.47 -25.12
C PRO A 213 12.12 -22.79 -25.42
N GLY A 214 12.61 -23.90 -24.85
CA GLY A 214 13.90 -24.48 -25.23
C GLY A 214 13.92 -24.96 -26.69
N ARG A 215 15.10 -25.29 -27.21
CA ARG A 215 15.25 -25.82 -28.58
C ARG A 215 14.59 -27.20 -28.67
N LYS A 216 13.47 -27.30 -29.39
CA LYS A 216 12.76 -28.54 -29.67
C LYS A 216 12.34 -28.60 -31.14
N ASN A 217 12.38 -29.78 -31.75
CA ASN A 217 11.83 -29.95 -33.11
C ASN A 217 10.31 -29.86 -33.03
N VAL A 218 9.76 -28.84 -33.68
CA VAL A 218 8.35 -28.50 -33.73
C VAL A 218 7.85 -28.42 -35.17
N THR A 219 8.53 -29.10 -36.11
CA THR A 219 8.04 -29.24 -37.49
C THR A 219 6.76 -30.06 -37.52
N ASP A 220 5.80 -29.69 -38.37
CA ASP A 220 4.49 -30.37 -38.45
C ASP A 220 4.67 -31.86 -38.78
N SER A 221 5.64 -32.18 -39.64
CA SER A 221 6.03 -33.56 -39.95
C SER A 221 6.54 -34.33 -38.72
N TYR A 222 7.35 -33.71 -37.87
CA TYR A 222 7.87 -34.37 -36.66
C TYR A 222 6.78 -34.58 -35.60
N LEU A 223 5.83 -33.65 -35.49
CA LEU A 223 4.74 -33.73 -34.52
C LEU A 223 3.64 -34.72 -34.92
N ARG A 224 3.39 -34.89 -36.23
CA ARG A 224 2.35 -35.78 -36.74
C ARG A 224 2.73 -37.24 -36.80
N VAL A 225 4.02 -37.57 -36.86
CA VAL A 225 4.45 -38.96 -36.98
C VAL A 225 4.64 -39.58 -35.59
N PRO A 226 3.99 -40.72 -35.29
CA PRO A 226 4.19 -41.41 -34.02
C PRO A 226 5.64 -41.85 -33.87
N GLN A 227 6.31 -41.36 -32.82
CA GLN A 227 7.74 -41.67 -32.60
C GLN A 227 7.99 -43.14 -32.30
N SER A 228 6.96 -43.85 -31.82
CA SER A 228 6.97 -45.29 -31.61
C SER A 228 7.26 -46.09 -32.90
N LEU A 229 7.02 -45.52 -34.08
CA LEU A 229 7.32 -46.17 -35.36
C LEU A 229 8.81 -46.12 -35.73
N PHE A 230 9.61 -45.31 -35.03
CA PHE A 230 11.02 -45.10 -35.34
C PHE A 230 11.97 -45.42 -34.17
N SER A 231 11.44 -45.73 -32.98
CA SER A 231 12.25 -46.04 -31.79
C SER A 231 12.78 -47.49 -31.74
N ASP A 232 12.34 -48.39 -32.63
CA ASP A 232 12.67 -49.84 -32.57
C ASP A 232 13.76 -50.31 -33.56
N ARG A 233 14.59 -49.41 -34.09
CA ARG A 233 15.69 -49.77 -35.02
C ARG A 233 17.08 -49.28 -34.62
N GLU A 234 17.30 -48.96 -33.35
CA GLU A 234 18.65 -48.77 -32.79
C GLU A 234 19.01 -49.89 -31.79
N GLY A 235 18.75 -51.13 -32.19
CA GLY A 235 19.12 -52.36 -31.46
C GLY A 235 19.75 -53.39 -32.39
N GLY A 236 20.72 -52.97 -33.19
CA GLY A 236 21.46 -53.82 -34.12
C GLY A 236 22.97 -53.64 -34.00
N GLN A 237 23.55 -54.39 -33.05
CA GLN A 237 24.96 -54.85 -32.99
C GLN A 237 26.08 -53.82 -32.78
N GLN A 238 26.62 -53.76 -31.56
CA GLN A 238 27.86 -54.44 -31.14
C GLN A 238 28.01 -54.39 -29.61
#